data_AF-A0A4V1BE80-F1
#
_entry.id   AF-A0A4V1BE80-F1
#
_cell.length_a   1.000
_cell.length_b   1.000
_cell.length_c   1.000
_cell.angle_alpha   90.00
_cell.angle_beta   90.00
_cell.angle_gamma   90.00
#
_symmetry.space_group_name_H-M   'P 1'
#
loop_
_entity.id
_entity.type
_entity.pdbx_description
1 polymer ?
#
loop_
_entity_poly.entity_id
_entity_poly.type
_entity_poly.pdbx_seq_one_letter_code
_entity_poly.pdbx_strand_id
1 'polypeptide(L)'
;MTDTPTSAWGWGLATLDASGAVLDVWFPAPSLGDPDESDAPAELVALTGDDDARAVSRRVSRVVVGDLQQPIDGTEDAWLRLHLLSTRLVAPHTISMDGVFGALTNVVWTSAGPCAVAGFEATRARLRASGRHVTVHGVDKFPRLVDYVIPSGVRIADGDRVRLGAHLAEGTTVMHEGFVNYNAGTLGTSMVEGRISAGVVVGDGSDVGGGASIMGTLSGGGKEVISVGERCLIGANAGIGISLGDDCVVEAGCYVTAGTKVTVVGTGEEPTVVKAATLSHVDNILFRRNSVTGAVEATPWQGQGVALNAALHAN
;
A
#
# COMPACT_ATOMS: atom_id res chain seq x y z
N MET A 1 -8.44 27.16 0.39
CA MET A 1 -8.32 25.72 0.70
C MET A 1 -9.68 25.32 1.24
N THR A 2 -10.49 24.64 0.44
CA THR A 2 -11.72 24.03 0.94
C THR A 2 -11.29 22.93 1.91
N ASP A 3 -11.78 22.98 3.14
CA ASP A 3 -11.53 21.95 4.15
C ASP A 3 -11.87 20.59 3.55
N THR A 4 -10.88 19.70 3.43
CA THR A 4 -11.17 18.32 3.01
C THR A 4 -12.05 17.71 4.09
N PRO A 5 -13.23 17.15 3.76
CA PRO A 5 -14.11 16.58 4.76
C PRO A 5 -13.36 15.57 5.62
N THR A 6 -13.47 15.71 6.95
CA THR A 6 -12.86 14.78 7.89
C THR A 6 -13.74 13.57 8.16
N SER A 7 -15.02 13.59 7.77
CA SER A 7 -15.92 12.45 7.87
C SER A 7 -15.99 11.65 6.55
N ALA A 8 -16.45 10.41 6.64
CA ALA A 8 -16.77 9.58 5.49
C ALA A 8 -17.89 8.59 5.82
N TRP A 9 -18.53 8.06 4.80
CA TRP A 9 -19.57 7.06 4.95
C TRP A 9 -19.70 6.18 3.71
N GLY A 10 -20.48 5.11 3.85
CA GLY A 10 -20.90 4.30 2.72
C GLY A 10 -21.91 3.22 3.10
N TRP A 11 -22.72 2.80 2.14
CA TRP A 11 -23.50 1.57 2.23
C TRP A 11 -22.58 0.38 1.98
N GLY A 12 -22.41 -0.47 2.99
CA GLY A 12 -21.56 -1.64 2.97
C GLY A 12 -22.36 -2.94 3.00
N LEU A 13 -21.90 -3.96 2.27
CA LEU A 13 -22.34 -5.34 2.43
C LEU A 13 -21.32 -6.09 3.28
N ALA A 14 -21.66 -6.33 4.54
CA ALA A 14 -20.81 -7.06 5.48
C ALA A 14 -21.06 -8.57 5.40
N THR A 15 -20.00 -9.38 5.40
CA THR A 15 -20.10 -10.82 5.67
C THR A 15 -19.70 -11.10 7.12
N LEU A 16 -20.61 -11.67 7.90
CA LEU A 16 -20.39 -12.02 9.30
C LEU A 16 -20.33 -13.53 9.47
N ASP A 17 -19.44 -14.01 10.32
CA ASP A 17 -19.40 -15.43 10.70
C ASP A 17 -20.52 -15.81 11.69
N ALA A 18 -20.58 -17.09 12.06
CA ALA A 18 -21.57 -17.62 13.00
C ALA A 18 -21.50 -17.00 14.41
N SER A 19 -20.40 -16.33 14.78
CA SER A 19 -20.26 -15.60 16.05
C SER A 19 -20.66 -14.14 15.95
N GLY A 20 -20.97 -13.66 14.74
CA GLY A 20 -21.24 -12.26 14.45
C GLY A 20 -19.96 -11.44 14.19
N ALA A 21 -18.79 -12.06 14.08
CA ALA A 21 -17.57 -11.34 13.74
C ALA A 21 -17.58 -10.97 12.25
N VAL A 22 -17.25 -9.72 11.94
CA VAL A 22 -17.15 -9.23 10.56
C VAL A 22 -15.90 -9.81 9.91
N LEU A 23 -16.10 -10.56 8.83
CA LEU A 23 -15.03 -11.11 7.99
C LEU A 23 -14.60 -10.07 6.95
N ASP A 24 -15.58 -9.47 6.27
CA ASP A 24 -15.35 -8.40 5.33
C ASP A 24 -16.52 -7.42 5.21
N VAL A 25 -16.27 -6.26 4.60
CA VAL A 25 -17.31 -5.33 4.16
C VAL A 25 -16.93 -4.79 2.78
N TRP A 26 -17.85 -4.89 1.82
CA TRP A 26 -17.70 -4.29 0.51
C TRP A 26 -18.49 -2.99 0.39
N PHE A 27 -17.82 -1.90 0.03
CA PHE A 27 -18.42 -0.59 -0.22
C PHE A 27 -18.30 -0.24 -1.71
N PRO A 28 -19.38 -0.37 -2.51
CA PRO A 28 -19.33 -0.05 -3.95
C PRO A 28 -19.09 1.44 -4.24
N ALA A 29 -19.61 2.31 -3.37
CA ALA A 29 -19.58 3.77 -3.55
C ALA A 29 -19.39 4.49 -2.19
N PRO A 30 -18.21 4.36 -1.55
CA PRO A 30 -17.90 5.17 -0.36
C PRO A 30 -17.85 6.65 -0.73
N SER A 31 -18.09 7.54 0.24
CA SER A 31 -18.11 8.98 0.05
C SER A 31 -17.46 9.71 1.23
N LEU A 32 -16.85 10.86 0.95
CA LEU A 32 -16.39 11.80 1.98
C LEU A 32 -17.54 12.71 2.42
N GLY A 33 -17.47 13.18 3.66
CA GLY A 33 -18.47 14.05 4.26
C GLY A 33 -19.58 13.28 4.99
N ASP A 34 -20.70 13.97 5.21
CA ASP A 34 -21.84 13.43 5.93
C ASP A 34 -22.70 12.49 5.07
N PRO A 35 -23.35 11.49 5.67
CA PRO A 35 -24.32 10.64 4.99
C PRO A 35 -25.43 11.44 4.32
N ASP A 36 -25.79 11.05 3.10
CA ASP A 36 -27.00 11.55 2.48
C ASP A 36 -28.27 10.84 3.01
N GLU A 37 -29.43 11.22 2.49
CA GLU A 37 -30.72 10.61 2.80
C GLU A 37 -31.04 9.42 1.89
N SER A 38 -30.07 8.88 1.13
CA SER A 38 -30.30 7.75 0.24
C SER A 38 -30.57 6.46 1.02
N ASP A 39 -31.51 5.68 0.51
CA ASP A 39 -31.72 4.30 0.94
C ASP A 39 -30.57 3.40 0.49
N ALA A 40 -30.48 2.22 1.12
CA ALA A 40 -29.53 1.19 0.69
C ALA A 40 -29.71 0.84 -0.79
N PRO A 41 -28.62 0.78 -1.60
CA PRO A 41 -28.69 0.38 -3.00
C PRO A 41 -29.36 -0.98 -3.17
N ALA A 42 -30.32 -1.07 -4.11
CA ALA A 42 -31.13 -2.26 -4.31
C ALA A 42 -30.30 -3.51 -4.64
N GLU A 43 -29.20 -3.31 -5.38
CA GLU A 43 -28.22 -4.35 -5.72
C GLU A 43 -27.51 -4.92 -4.47
N LEU A 44 -27.24 -4.10 -3.45
CA LEU A 44 -26.67 -4.58 -2.20
C LEU A 44 -27.71 -5.32 -1.37
N VAL A 45 -28.93 -4.78 -1.30
CA VAL A 45 -30.05 -5.42 -0.60
C VAL A 45 -30.33 -6.81 -1.18
N ALA A 46 -30.28 -6.95 -2.51
CA ALA A 46 -30.45 -8.23 -3.19
C ALA A 46 -29.36 -9.28 -2.87
N LEU A 47 -28.19 -8.86 -2.39
CA LEU A 47 -27.09 -9.74 -1.99
C LEU A 47 -27.14 -10.15 -0.51
N THR A 48 -28.08 -9.62 0.27
CA THR A 48 -28.28 -10.04 1.66
C THR A 48 -28.75 -11.49 1.74
N GLY A 49 -28.47 -12.12 2.88
CA GLY A 49 -28.91 -13.49 3.16
C GLY A 49 -27.79 -14.39 3.66
N ASP A 50 -28.15 -15.62 3.98
CA ASP A 50 -27.28 -16.56 4.68
C ASP A 50 -26.67 -17.57 3.70
N ASP A 51 -25.48 -18.09 4.03
CA ASP A 51 -24.82 -19.18 3.31
C ASP A 51 -24.48 -20.29 4.31
N ASP A 52 -25.35 -21.31 4.37
CA ASP A 52 -25.24 -22.43 5.30
C ASP A 52 -23.95 -23.24 5.11
N ALA A 53 -23.45 -23.34 3.87
CA ALA A 53 -22.23 -24.08 3.59
C ALA A 53 -21.04 -23.37 4.26
N ARG A 54 -20.97 -22.04 4.15
CA ARG A 54 -19.95 -21.22 4.82
C ARG A 54 -20.23 -20.94 6.29
N ALA A 55 -21.47 -21.10 6.74
CA ALA A 55 -21.96 -20.65 8.05
C ALA A 55 -21.72 -19.14 8.26
N VAL A 56 -22.10 -18.34 7.26
CA VAL A 56 -21.98 -16.88 7.28
C VAL A 56 -23.30 -16.22 6.93
N SER A 57 -23.43 -14.95 7.31
CA SER A 57 -24.58 -14.12 7.02
C SER A 57 -24.12 -12.83 6.34
N ARG A 58 -24.81 -12.40 5.27
CA ARG A 58 -24.54 -11.13 4.60
C ARG A 58 -25.59 -10.11 4.97
N ARG A 59 -25.17 -8.93 5.39
CA ARG A 59 -26.04 -7.85 5.88
C ARG A 59 -25.61 -6.52 5.28
N VAL A 60 -26.58 -5.71 4.89
CA VAL A 60 -26.33 -4.35 4.44
C VAL A 60 -26.46 -3.41 5.63
N SER A 61 -25.49 -2.52 5.77
CA SER A 61 -25.51 -1.46 6.77
C SER A 61 -24.88 -0.19 6.21
N ARG A 62 -25.35 0.96 6.72
CA ARG A 62 -24.67 2.24 6.47
C ARG A 62 -23.60 2.40 7.54
N VAL A 63 -22.36 2.58 7.11
CA VAL A 63 -21.21 2.82 7.98
C VAL A 63 -20.83 4.28 7.87
N VAL A 64 -20.57 4.91 9.02
CA VAL A 64 -20.23 6.32 9.11
C VAL A 64 -19.02 6.46 10.01
N VAL A 65 -18.00 7.15 9.52
CA VAL A 65 -16.79 7.52 10.26
C VAL A 65 -16.84 9.04 10.41
N GLY A 66 -17.06 9.50 11.65
CA GLY A 66 -17.25 10.92 11.93
C GLY A 66 -15.96 11.75 11.86
N ASP A 67 -14.80 11.12 12.07
CA ASP A 67 -13.49 11.77 11.99
C ASP A 67 -12.40 10.77 11.58
N LEU A 68 -11.90 10.93 10.36
CA LEU A 68 -10.84 10.17 9.74
C LEU A 68 -9.47 10.41 10.38
N GLN A 69 -9.33 11.39 11.27
CA GLN A 69 -8.09 11.59 12.04
C GLN A 69 -8.06 10.76 13.33
N GLN A 70 -9.21 10.28 13.82
CA GLN A 70 -9.24 9.38 14.97
C GLN A 70 -8.74 7.97 14.61
N PRO A 71 -8.19 7.23 15.60
CA PRO A 71 -7.91 5.80 15.44
C PRO A 71 -9.16 5.03 15.00
N ILE A 72 -8.93 3.87 14.37
CA ILE A 72 -10.02 3.01 13.90
C ILE A 72 -10.89 2.55 15.06
N ASP A 73 -12.20 2.76 14.93
CA ASP A 73 -13.22 2.39 15.90
C ASP A 73 -14.14 1.29 15.37
N GLY A 74 -13.57 0.10 15.16
CA GLY A 74 -14.30 -1.10 14.75
C GLY A 74 -13.88 -1.65 13.37
N THR A 75 -14.39 -2.83 13.05
CA THR A 75 -14.00 -3.56 11.83
C THR A 75 -14.56 -2.87 10.59
N GLU A 76 -15.82 -2.45 10.61
CA GLU A 76 -16.47 -1.77 9.48
C GLU A 76 -15.81 -0.42 9.15
N ASP A 77 -15.37 0.34 10.17
CA ASP A 77 -14.57 1.55 10.00
C ASP A 77 -13.26 1.24 9.23
N ALA A 78 -12.51 0.24 9.70
CA ALA A 78 -11.28 -0.19 9.03
C ALA A 78 -11.50 -0.50 7.55
N TRP A 79 -12.56 -1.25 7.23
CA TRP A 79 -12.92 -1.57 5.86
C TRP A 79 -13.29 -0.34 5.02
N LEU A 80 -14.02 0.62 5.57
CA LEU A 80 -14.37 1.86 4.87
C LEU A 80 -13.10 2.65 4.54
N ARG A 81 -12.18 2.83 5.51
CA ARG A 81 -10.91 3.54 5.28
C ARG A 81 -10.04 2.93 4.20
N LEU A 82 -9.97 1.59 4.16
CA LEU A 82 -9.24 0.90 3.09
C LEU A 82 -9.88 1.12 1.72
N HIS A 83 -11.22 1.18 1.63
CA HIS A 83 -11.91 1.54 0.40
C HIS A 83 -11.66 3.00 0.00
N LEU A 84 -11.64 3.95 0.93
CA LEU A 84 -11.34 5.36 0.64
C LEU A 84 -9.95 5.52 -0.02
N LEU A 85 -8.95 4.79 0.49
CA LEU A 85 -7.61 4.75 -0.09
C LEU A 85 -7.63 4.15 -1.51
N SER A 86 -8.24 2.98 -1.69
CA SER A 86 -8.21 2.28 -2.98
C SER A 86 -9.13 2.90 -4.04
N THR A 87 -10.18 3.61 -3.65
CA THR A 87 -11.01 4.43 -4.56
C THR A 87 -10.36 5.77 -4.90
N ARG A 88 -9.22 6.09 -4.28
CA ARG A 88 -8.49 7.37 -4.42
C ARG A 88 -9.27 8.59 -3.94
N LEU A 89 -10.26 8.39 -3.07
CA LEU A 89 -10.93 9.50 -2.40
C LEU A 89 -9.99 10.20 -1.40
N VAL A 90 -9.04 9.45 -0.85
CA VAL A 90 -7.99 9.97 0.03
C VAL A 90 -6.64 9.39 -0.39
N ALA A 91 -5.58 10.16 -0.16
CA ALA A 91 -4.21 9.71 -0.41
C ALA A 91 -3.66 8.99 0.84
N PRO A 92 -2.56 8.21 0.70
CA PRO A 92 -1.86 7.68 1.86
C PRO A 92 -1.48 8.79 2.86
N HIS A 93 -1.58 8.48 4.15
CA HIS A 93 -1.29 9.39 5.29
C HIS A 93 -2.20 10.60 5.46
N THR A 94 -3.26 10.77 4.67
CA THR A 94 -4.25 11.83 4.90
C THR A 94 -5.38 11.41 5.85
N ILE A 95 -5.41 10.12 6.24
CA ILE A 95 -6.33 9.55 7.22
C ILE A 95 -5.54 8.69 8.22
N SER A 96 -6.04 8.57 9.45
CA SER A 96 -5.46 7.64 10.43
C SER A 96 -5.78 6.19 10.04
N MET A 97 -4.76 5.34 10.13
CA MET A 97 -4.87 3.88 10.00
C MET A 97 -4.45 3.19 11.30
N ASP A 98 -4.41 3.93 12.41
CA ASP A 98 -4.02 3.41 13.71
C ASP A 98 -5.02 2.35 14.19
N GLY A 99 -4.51 1.21 14.64
CA GLY A 99 -5.33 0.09 15.10
C GLY A 99 -5.85 -0.84 14.01
N VAL A 100 -5.58 -0.58 12.72
CA VAL A 100 -6.15 -1.36 11.59
C VAL A 100 -5.94 -2.88 11.73
N PHE A 101 -4.74 -3.32 12.12
CA PHE A 101 -4.43 -4.74 12.29
C PHE A 101 -5.21 -5.39 13.44
N GLY A 102 -5.50 -4.62 14.49
CA GLY A 102 -6.28 -5.08 15.64
C GLY A 102 -7.77 -5.20 15.30
N ALA A 103 -8.28 -4.30 14.47
CA ALA A 103 -9.69 -4.25 14.07
C ALA A 103 -10.09 -5.32 13.04
N LEU A 104 -9.17 -5.73 12.14
CA LEU A 104 -9.48 -6.68 11.08
C LEU A 104 -9.45 -8.14 11.56
N THR A 105 -10.43 -8.94 11.15
CA THR A 105 -10.46 -10.39 11.40
C THR A 105 -9.45 -11.11 10.48
N ASN A 106 -8.78 -12.16 10.97
CA ASN A 106 -7.99 -13.03 10.08
C ASN A 106 -8.94 -13.98 9.35
N VAL A 107 -8.93 -13.97 8.01
CA VAL A 107 -9.95 -14.62 7.18
C VAL A 107 -9.31 -15.66 6.27
N VAL A 108 -10.05 -16.73 5.97
CA VAL A 108 -9.71 -17.63 4.87
C VAL A 108 -10.41 -17.13 3.60
N TRP A 109 -9.64 -16.55 2.68
CA TRP A 109 -10.14 -16.01 1.41
C TRP A 109 -10.29 -17.15 0.40
N THR A 110 -11.52 -17.40 -0.06
CA THR A 110 -11.80 -18.54 -0.94
C THR A 110 -12.56 -18.15 -2.19
N SER A 111 -12.56 -19.04 -3.18
CA SER A 111 -13.42 -18.93 -4.37
C SER A 111 -14.93 -18.93 -4.05
N ALA A 112 -15.31 -19.26 -2.81
CA ALA A 112 -16.68 -19.22 -2.31
C ALA A 112 -17.00 -17.93 -1.53
N GLY A 113 -16.05 -17.01 -1.40
CA GLY A 113 -16.11 -15.83 -0.52
C GLY A 113 -15.33 -16.01 0.79
N PRO A 114 -15.35 -15.01 1.69
CA PRO A 114 -14.67 -15.06 2.96
C PRO A 114 -15.27 -16.15 3.87
N CYS A 115 -14.40 -16.84 4.60
CA CYS A 115 -14.76 -17.83 5.60
C CYS A 115 -13.97 -17.60 6.89
N ALA A 116 -14.58 -17.88 8.04
CA ALA A 116 -13.88 -17.87 9.31
C ALA A 116 -12.76 -18.92 9.33
N VAL A 117 -11.65 -18.61 10.00
CA VAL A 117 -10.56 -19.56 10.24
C VAL A 117 -11.01 -20.69 11.16
N ALA A 118 -11.76 -20.34 12.21
CA ALA A 118 -12.31 -21.31 13.14
C ALA A 118 -13.30 -22.25 12.44
N GLY A 119 -13.06 -23.56 12.54
CA GLY A 119 -13.93 -24.57 11.93
C GLY A 119 -13.85 -24.67 10.40
N PHE A 120 -12.87 -24.03 9.76
CA PHE A 120 -12.80 -23.97 8.30
C PHE A 120 -12.80 -25.35 7.60
N GLU A 121 -12.20 -26.38 8.18
CA GLU A 121 -12.18 -27.71 7.54
C GLU A 121 -13.58 -28.36 7.48
N ALA A 122 -14.45 -28.09 8.46
CA ALA A 122 -15.86 -28.47 8.38
C ALA A 122 -16.59 -27.65 7.31
N THR A 123 -16.30 -26.34 7.22
CA THR A 123 -16.80 -25.47 6.14
C THR A 123 -16.36 -25.98 4.76
N ARG A 124 -15.09 -26.36 4.60
CA ARG A 124 -14.56 -26.94 3.37
C ARG A 124 -15.30 -28.22 2.98
N ALA A 125 -15.59 -29.09 3.94
CA ALA A 125 -16.37 -30.31 3.70
C ALA A 125 -17.79 -29.99 3.22
N ARG A 126 -18.49 -29.04 3.87
CA ARG A 126 -19.83 -28.59 3.45
C ARG A 126 -19.83 -27.98 2.05
N LEU A 127 -18.85 -27.13 1.74
CA LEU A 127 -18.67 -26.54 0.41
C LEU A 127 -18.47 -27.62 -0.66
N ARG A 128 -17.61 -28.63 -0.41
CA ARG A 128 -17.41 -29.74 -1.35
C ARG A 128 -18.64 -30.64 -1.49
N ALA A 129 -19.34 -30.91 -0.40
CA ALA A 129 -20.56 -31.72 -0.40
C ALA A 129 -21.70 -31.05 -1.20
N SER A 130 -21.74 -29.72 -1.23
CA SER A 130 -22.67 -28.95 -2.09
C SER A 130 -22.24 -28.87 -3.57
N GLY A 131 -21.19 -29.59 -3.98
CA GLY A 131 -20.68 -29.58 -5.36
C GLY A 131 -19.89 -28.33 -5.74
N ARG A 132 -19.62 -27.42 -4.80
CA ARG A 132 -18.84 -26.20 -5.05
C ARG A 132 -17.34 -26.54 -5.06
N HIS A 133 -16.64 -26.08 -6.08
CA HIS A 133 -15.17 -26.06 -6.07
C HIS A 133 -14.69 -24.99 -5.07
N VAL A 134 -13.76 -25.37 -4.18
CA VAL A 134 -13.19 -24.46 -3.18
C VAL A 134 -11.68 -24.39 -3.33
N THR A 135 -11.20 -23.20 -3.69
CA THR A 135 -9.79 -22.81 -3.68
C THR A 135 -9.58 -21.81 -2.56
N VAL A 136 -8.49 -21.94 -1.80
CA VAL A 136 -8.07 -20.92 -0.84
C VAL A 136 -7.04 -20.04 -1.56
N HIS A 137 -7.34 -18.74 -1.67
CA HIS A 137 -6.45 -17.74 -2.26
C HIS A 137 -5.42 -17.25 -1.25
N GLY A 138 -5.83 -17.10 0.01
CA GLY A 138 -4.94 -16.67 1.09
C GLY A 138 -5.59 -16.81 2.46
N VAL A 139 -4.77 -16.68 3.50
CA VAL A 139 -5.23 -16.58 4.89
C VAL A 139 -4.57 -15.36 5.50
N ASP A 140 -5.31 -14.25 5.56
CA ASP A 140 -4.79 -12.95 5.97
C ASP A 140 -5.94 -12.04 6.43
N LYS A 141 -5.59 -10.94 7.10
CA LYS A 141 -6.50 -9.86 7.50
C LYS A 141 -6.85 -8.91 6.36
N PHE A 142 -5.97 -8.80 5.36
CA PHE A 142 -6.16 -7.92 4.20
C PHE A 142 -6.48 -8.76 2.96
N PRO A 143 -7.56 -8.46 2.23
CA PRO A 143 -7.85 -9.11 0.96
C PRO A 143 -7.07 -8.47 -0.20
N ARG A 144 -7.29 -9.01 -1.40
CA ARG A 144 -6.85 -8.43 -2.67
C ARG A 144 -7.71 -7.22 -3.03
N LEU A 145 -7.08 -6.13 -3.47
CA LEU A 145 -7.77 -4.90 -3.88
C LEU A 145 -8.81 -5.16 -4.97
N VAL A 146 -8.44 -5.96 -5.97
CA VAL A 146 -9.24 -6.20 -7.19
C VAL A 146 -10.54 -6.95 -6.94
N ASP A 147 -10.68 -7.59 -5.78
CA ASP A 147 -11.93 -8.26 -5.39
C ASP A 147 -12.99 -7.26 -4.88
N TYR A 148 -12.61 -5.99 -4.63
CA TYR A 148 -13.48 -4.94 -4.07
C TYR A 148 -13.61 -3.73 -4.99
N VAL A 149 -12.50 -3.29 -5.60
CA VAL A 149 -12.44 -2.11 -6.46
C VAL A 149 -11.40 -2.29 -7.56
N ILE A 150 -11.71 -1.82 -8.77
CA ILE A 150 -10.73 -1.68 -9.85
C ILE A 150 -10.63 -0.19 -10.18
N PRO A 151 -9.60 0.52 -9.70
CA PRO A 151 -9.40 1.93 -10.00
C PRO A 151 -9.25 2.16 -11.51
N SER A 152 -9.85 3.24 -12.01
CA SER A 152 -9.74 3.57 -13.43
C SER A 152 -8.31 3.92 -13.83
N GLY A 153 -7.95 3.54 -15.07
CA GLY A 153 -6.66 3.88 -15.68
C GLY A 153 -5.45 3.16 -15.09
N VAL A 154 -5.66 2.04 -14.37
CA VAL A 154 -4.60 1.23 -13.76
C VAL A 154 -4.55 -0.15 -14.41
N ARG A 155 -3.36 -0.74 -14.47
CA ARG A 155 -3.15 -2.16 -14.81
C ARG A 155 -2.51 -2.89 -13.64
N ILE A 156 -3.05 -4.07 -13.32
CA ILE A 156 -2.50 -4.98 -12.30
C ILE A 156 -2.37 -6.34 -12.97
N ALA A 157 -1.13 -6.80 -13.18
CA ALA A 157 -0.86 -8.05 -13.88
C ALA A 157 -1.17 -9.28 -13.02
N ASP A 158 -0.92 -9.18 -11.71
CA ASP A 158 -1.27 -10.19 -10.72
C ASP A 158 -2.03 -9.53 -9.56
N GLY A 159 -3.34 -9.82 -9.48
CA GLY A 159 -4.23 -9.27 -8.47
C GLY A 159 -3.90 -9.70 -7.04
N ASP A 160 -3.15 -10.80 -6.87
CA ASP A 160 -2.77 -11.32 -5.55
C ASP A 160 -1.76 -10.42 -4.82
N ARG A 161 -1.10 -9.50 -5.54
CA ARG A 161 0.01 -8.69 -5.01
C ARG A 161 -0.36 -7.25 -4.67
N VAL A 162 -1.62 -6.89 -4.76
CA VAL A 162 -2.11 -5.56 -4.38
C VAL A 162 -3.17 -5.71 -3.30
N ARG A 163 -2.85 -5.28 -2.08
CA ARG A 163 -3.79 -5.33 -0.95
C ARG A 163 -4.85 -4.24 -1.06
N LEU A 164 -6.07 -4.52 -0.61
CA LEU A 164 -7.05 -3.47 -0.37
C LEU A 164 -6.46 -2.44 0.60
N GLY A 165 -6.68 -1.15 0.32
CA GLY A 165 -6.00 -0.03 0.95
C GLY A 165 -4.76 0.47 0.22
N ALA A 166 -4.31 -0.19 -0.85
CA ALA A 166 -3.33 0.36 -1.77
C ALA A 166 -3.96 1.51 -2.58
N HIS A 167 -3.20 2.58 -2.81
CA HIS A 167 -3.59 3.74 -3.63
C HIS A 167 -2.80 3.72 -4.93
N LEU A 168 -3.46 3.49 -6.06
CA LEU A 168 -2.82 3.42 -7.38
C LEU A 168 -3.33 4.55 -8.28
N ALA A 169 -2.54 5.61 -8.42
CA ALA A 169 -2.89 6.73 -9.29
C ALA A 169 -3.05 6.31 -10.76
N GLU A 170 -3.83 7.08 -11.51
CA GLU A 170 -4.06 6.84 -12.94
C GLU A 170 -2.73 6.79 -13.70
N GLY A 171 -2.61 5.85 -14.66
CA GLY A 171 -1.37 5.57 -15.38
C GLY A 171 -0.48 4.52 -14.72
N THR A 172 -0.73 4.17 -13.45
CA THR A 172 0.06 3.15 -12.75
C THR A 172 -0.10 1.76 -13.38
N THR A 173 1.03 1.08 -13.57
CA THR A 173 1.07 -0.35 -13.92
C THR A 173 1.80 -1.11 -12.84
N VAL A 174 1.11 -2.06 -12.19
CA VAL A 174 1.73 -3.05 -11.31
C VAL A 174 1.96 -4.34 -12.11
N MET A 175 3.22 -4.67 -12.37
CA MET A 175 3.62 -5.90 -13.07
C MET A 175 3.63 -7.09 -12.10
N HIS A 176 3.83 -8.30 -12.62
CA HIS A 176 3.72 -9.56 -11.85
C HIS A 176 4.62 -9.64 -10.61
N GLU A 177 5.78 -8.99 -10.61
CA GLU A 177 6.67 -8.95 -9.43
C GLU A 177 6.38 -7.72 -8.53
N GLY A 178 5.59 -6.78 -9.02
CA GLY A 178 5.13 -5.61 -8.29
C GLY A 178 4.31 -6.00 -7.08
N PHE A 179 4.47 -5.31 -5.96
CA PHE A 179 3.65 -5.48 -4.76
C PHE A 179 3.36 -4.12 -4.15
N VAL A 180 2.10 -3.89 -3.75
CA VAL A 180 1.69 -2.66 -3.07
C VAL A 180 0.85 -3.00 -1.84
N ASN A 181 1.30 -2.50 -0.70
CA ASN A 181 0.63 -2.73 0.58
C ASN A 181 -0.48 -1.68 0.83
N TYR A 182 -1.18 -1.80 1.98
CA TYR A 182 -2.16 -0.79 2.40
C TYR A 182 -1.49 0.53 2.82
N ASN A 183 -2.24 1.63 2.72
CA ASN A 183 -1.78 3.00 3.02
C ASN A 183 -0.45 3.32 2.30
N ALA A 184 -0.33 2.85 1.06
CA ALA A 184 0.88 2.94 0.25
C ALA A 184 0.51 2.94 -1.24
N GLY A 185 1.45 3.32 -2.08
CA GLY A 185 1.32 3.22 -3.53
C GLY A 185 1.85 4.45 -4.25
N THR A 186 1.15 4.85 -5.31
CA THR A 186 1.63 5.83 -6.29
C THR A 186 0.75 7.07 -6.28
N LEU A 187 1.36 8.24 -6.47
CA LEU A 187 0.67 9.54 -6.60
C LEU A 187 0.54 10.02 -8.06
N GLY A 188 1.14 9.30 -9.01
CA GLY A 188 1.06 9.59 -10.43
C GLY A 188 1.27 8.35 -11.30
N THR A 189 1.74 8.57 -12.52
CA THR A 189 2.09 7.51 -13.46
C THR A 189 3.38 6.83 -13.02
N SER A 190 3.33 5.52 -12.78
CA SER A 190 4.50 4.73 -12.33
C SER A 190 4.48 3.32 -12.90
N MET A 191 5.65 2.79 -13.24
CA MET A 191 5.86 1.36 -13.43
C MET A 191 6.29 0.72 -12.10
N VAL A 192 5.50 -0.24 -11.61
CA VAL A 192 5.75 -0.93 -10.33
C VAL A 192 6.00 -2.41 -10.58
N GLU A 193 7.26 -2.80 -10.54
CA GLU A 193 7.75 -4.17 -10.70
C GLU A 193 8.49 -4.67 -9.45
N GLY A 194 8.63 -3.82 -8.43
CA GLY A 194 9.17 -4.15 -7.12
C GLY A 194 8.15 -3.96 -5.98
N ARG A 195 8.64 -3.94 -4.74
CA ARG A 195 7.80 -3.96 -3.53
C ARG A 195 7.70 -2.58 -2.88
N ILE A 196 6.49 -2.05 -2.79
CA ILE A 196 6.11 -0.83 -2.06
C ILE A 196 5.53 -1.24 -0.70
N SER A 197 6.30 -1.01 0.37
CA SER A 197 5.90 -1.36 1.74
C SER A 197 4.76 -0.46 2.27
N ALA A 198 4.10 -0.88 3.36
CA ALA A 198 3.04 -0.07 3.98
C ALA A 198 3.57 1.31 4.39
N GLY A 199 2.77 2.35 4.14
CA GLY A 199 3.18 3.75 4.32
C GLY A 199 4.03 4.33 3.19
N VAL A 200 4.62 3.52 2.31
CA VAL A 200 5.51 4.06 1.27
C VAL A 200 4.70 4.71 0.16
N VAL A 201 5.13 5.91 -0.24
CA VAL A 201 4.54 6.67 -1.34
C VAL A 201 5.58 6.89 -2.43
N VAL A 202 5.17 6.70 -3.69
CA VAL A 202 5.99 6.89 -4.90
C VAL A 202 5.40 8.02 -5.73
N GLY A 203 6.22 9.03 -6.02
CA GLY A 203 5.85 10.20 -6.81
C GLY A 203 5.64 9.94 -8.30
N ASP A 204 5.17 10.96 -9.01
CA ASP A 204 4.86 10.87 -10.44
C ASP A 204 6.11 10.59 -11.29
N GLY A 205 5.95 9.76 -12.33
CA GLY A 205 7.03 9.38 -13.24
C GLY A 205 8.11 8.49 -12.63
N SER A 206 7.96 8.04 -11.38
CA SER A 206 8.93 7.17 -10.72
C SER A 206 8.68 5.70 -11.01
N ASP A 207 9.76 4.98 -11.37
CA ASP A 207 9.73 3.56 -11.71
C ASP A 207 10.44 2.71 -10.65
N VAL A 208 9.77 1.63 -10.23
CA VAL A 208 10.25 0.65 -9.26
C VAL A 208 10.55 -0.65 -10.00
N GLY A 209 11.80 -0.85 -10.39
CA GLY A 209 12.23 -1.96 -11.25
C GLY A 209 12.03 -3.35 -10.65
N GLY A 210 12.10 -4.37 -11.51
CA GLY A 210 11.78 -5.77 -11.19
C GLY A 210 12.47 -6.28 -9.93
N GLY A 211 11.69 -6.70 -8.93
CA GLY A 211 12.22 -7.27 -7.68
C GLY A 211 12.83 -6.26 -6.71
N ALA A 212 12.80 -4.96 -7.04
CA ALA A 212 13.32 -3.91 -6.16
C ALA A 212 12.60 -3.86 -4.81
N SER A 213 13.28 -3.31 -3.80
CA SER A 213 12.81 -3.26 -2.41
C SER A 213 12.74 -1.83 -1.89
N ILE A 214 11.54 -1.34 -1.55
CA ILE A 214 11.42 -0.10 -0.78
C ILE A 214 11.05 -0.48 0.65
N MET A 215 11.96 -0.24 1.59
CA MET A 215 11.78 -0.67 2.98
C MET A 215 10.57 -0.02 3.64
N GLY A 216 9.81 -0.82 4.38
CA GLY A 216 8.91 -0.32 5.39
C GLY A 216 9.66 0.00 6.68
N THR A 217 8.99 0.69 7.58
CA THR A 217 9.51 1.13 8.89
C THR A 217 10.17 -0.02 9.69
N LEU A 218 9.60 -1.23 9.60
CA LEU A 218 10.04 -2.41 10.37
C LEU A 218 11.33 -3.07 9.84
N SER A 219 11.73 -2.80 8.60
CA SER A 219 12.84 -3.53 7.95
C SER A 219 14.23 -2.93 8.19
N GLY A 220 14.32 -1.76 8.84
CA GLY A 220 15.56 -0.96 8.91
C GLY A 220 15.97 -0.42 10.26
N GLY A 221 15.21 -0.69 11.32
CA GLY A 221 15.43 -0.10 12.65
C GLY A 221 15.15 1.41 12.74
N GLY A 222 14.61 2.02 11.68
CA GLY A 222 14.16 3.41 11.65
C GLY A 222 12.69 3.55 12.06
N LYS A 223 12.30 4.76 12.48
CA LYS A 223 10.89 5.11 12.74
C LYS A 223 10.24 5.87 11.58
N GLU A 224 11.04 6.32 10.61
CA GLU A 224 10.59 7.15 9.49
C GLU A 224 9.98 6.28 8.39
N VAL A 225 8.88 6.77 7.83
CA VAL A 225 8.24 6.18 6.66
C VAL A 225 8.97 6.68 5.42
N ILE A 226 9.43 5.77 4.57
CA ILE A 226 10.19 6.09 3.36
C ILE A 226 9.25 6.59 2.26
N SER A 227 9.67 7.62 1.54
CA SER A 227 9.03 8.09 0.31
C SER A 227 10.01 8.12 -0.87
N VAL A 228 9.48 8.03 -2.08
CA VAL A 228 10.21 8.23 -3.33
C VAL A 228 9.61 9.43 -4.02
N GLY A 229 10.44 10.42 -4.37
CA GLY A 229 10.02 11.60 -5.11
C GLY A 229 9.58 11.30 -6.54
N GLU A 230 9.58 12.32 -7.38
CA GLU A 230 9.21 12.24 -8.79
C GLU A 230 10.39 11.80 -9.67
N ARG A 231 10.07 11.19 -10.82
CA ARG A 231 11.04 10.83 -11.89
C ARG A 231 12.25 10.02 -11.41
N CYS A 232 12.06 9.24 -10.36
CA CYS A 232 13.10 8.35 -9.83
C CYS A 232 13.13 7.02 -10.60
N LEU A 233 14.29 6.37 -10.59
CA LEU A 233 14.45 5.02 -11.11
C LEU A 233 15.14 4.13 -10.09
N ILE A 234 14.41 3.18 -9.51
CA ILE A 234 14.98 2.16 -8.64
C ILE A 234 15.23 0.93 -9.51
N GLY A 235 16.50 0.62 -9.80
CA GLY A 235 16.86 -0.48 -10.70
C GLY A 235 16.38 -1.85 -10.21
N ALA A 236 16.31 -2.81 -11.14
CA ALA A 236 15.92 -4.18 -10.83
C ALA A 236 16.78 -4.79 -9.71
N ASN A 237 16.16 -5.50 -8.77
CA ASN A 237 16.78 -6.06 -7.57
C ASN A 237 17.56 -5.07 -6.70
N ALA A 238 17.41 -3.76 -6.91
CA ALA A 238 17.95 -2.75 -6.02
C ALA A 238 17.12 -2.67 -4.73
N GLY A 239 17.57 -1.84 -3.79
CA GLY A 239 16.74 -1.52 -2.64
C GLY A 239 17.11 -0.21 -1.98
N ILE A 240 16.11 0.41 -1.34
CA ILE A 240 16.29 1.64 -0.57
C ILE A 240 15.76 1.46 0.85
N GLY A 241 16.53 2.00 1.78
CA GLY A 241 16.22 2.15 3.20
C GLY A 241 16.31 3.60 3.67
N ILE A 242 16.22 4.56 2.73
CA ILE A 242 16.13 6.01 2.93
C ILE A 242 15.08 6.57 1.96
N SER A 243 14.56 7.77 2.23
CA SER A 243 13.73 8.45 1.25
C SER A 243 14.58 9.01 0.11
N LEU A 244 14.04 8.99 -1.10
CA LEU A 244 14.63 9.65 -2.26
C LEU A 244 13.93 10.98 -2.47
N GLY A 245 14.68 12.01 -2.84
CA GLY A 245 14.13 13.23 -3.43
C GLY A 245 13.67 12.95 -4.87
N ASP A 246 13.57 14.00 -5.67
CA ASP A 246 13.27 13.90 -7.09
C ASP A 246 14.49 13.49 -7.91
N ASP A 247 14.26 12.94 -9.10
CA ASP A 247 15.29 12.69 -10.12
C ASP A 247 16.45 11.82 -9.60
N CYS A 248 16.17 10.87 -8.70
CA CYS A 248 17.15 9.96 -8.14
C CYS A 248 17.20 8.62 -8.88
N VAL A 249 18.38 8.02 -8.98
CA VAL A 249 18.59 6.70 -9.58
C VAL A 249 19.32 5.79 -8.61
N VAL A 250 18.85 4.54 -8.49
CA VAL A 250 19.54 3.48 -7.76
C VAL A 250 19.90 2.37 -8.73
N GLU A 251 21.20 2.10 -8.87
CA GLU A 251 21.70 1.03 -9.73
C GLU A 251 21.04 -0.32 -9.40
N ALA A 252 20.76 -1.11 -10.45
CA ALA A 252 20.28 -2.48 -10.31
C ALA A 252 21.19 -3.31 -9.38
N GLY A 253 20.58 -4.07 -8.47
CA GLY A 253 21.29 -4.89 -7.48
C GLY A 253 21.95 -4.10 -6.34
N CYS A 254 21.89 -2.76 -6.33
CA CYS A 254 22.45 -1.95 -5.26
C CYS A 254 21.41 -1.70 -4.15
N TYR A 255 21.72 -2.13 -2.94
CA TYR A 255 20.87 -1.87 -1.76
C TYR A 255 21.48 -0.77 -0.90
N VAL A 256 20.77 0.36 -0.79
CA VAL A 256 21.16 1.55 -0.02
C VAL A 256 20.35 1.59 1.28
N THR A 257 20.89 1.04 2.36
CA THR A 257 20.30 1.15 3.69
C THR A 257 20.64 2.49 4.34
N ALA A 258 19.86 2.96 5.32
CA ALA A 258 20.19 4.18 6.08
C ALA A 258 21.60 4.19 6.67
N GLY A 259 22.11 3.02 7.08
CA GLY A 259 23.44 2.85 7.66
C GLY A 259 24.57 2.68 6.63
N THR A 260 24.25 2.48 5.35
CA THR A 260 25.25 2.28 4.29
C THR A 260 26.21 3.47 4.26
N LYS A 261 27.51 3.20 4.27
CA LYS A 261 28.54 4.21 4.06
C LYS A 261 28.68 4.48 2.57
N VAL A 262 28.42 5.72 2.18
CA VAL A 262 28.38 6.15 0.78
C VAL A 262 29.50 7.15 0.55
N THR A 263 30.29 6.91 -0.49
CA THR A 263 31.31 7.84 -0.95
C THR A 263 30.65 8.85 -1.88
N VAL A 264 30.52 10.09 -1.43
CA VAL A 264 29.98 11.19 -2.24
C VAL A 264 31.09 11.66 -3.16
N VAL A 265 30.86 11.60 -4.47
CA VAL A 265 31.82 11.97 -5.49
C VAL A 265 31.22 13.11 -6.32
N GLY A 266 31.72 14.32 -6.09
CA GLY A 266 31.37 15.52 -6.86
C GLY A 266 32.33 15.78 -8.02
N THR A 267 31.96 16.68 -8.92
CA THR A 267 32.87 17.16 -9.97
C THR A 267 33.92 18.11 -9.37
N GLY A 268 35.16 17.64 -9.19
CA GLY A 268 36.29 18.48 -8.76
C GLY A 268 36.45 18.66 -7.24
N GLU A 269 35.67 17.94 -6.43
CA GLU A 269 35.77 17.91 -4.97
C GLU A 269 36.39 16.60 -4.48
N GLU A 270 37.06 16.65 -3.31
CA GLU A 270 37.61 15.46 -2.67
C GLU A 270 36.46 14.53 -2.19
N PRO A 271 36.53 13.21 -2.48
CA PRO A 271 35.49 12.28 -2.08
C PRO A 271 35.28 12.26 -0.57
N THR A 272 34.02 12.38 -0.13
CA THR A 272 33.66 12.37 1.30
C THR A 272 32.75 11.19 1.62
N VAL A 273 33.03 10.48 2.72
CA VAL A 273 32.22 9.32 3.13
C VAL A 273 31.17 9.74 4.17
N VAL A 274 29.89 9.57 3.83
CA VAL A 274 28.75 9.87 4.73
C VAL A 274 27.90 8.62 4.95
N LYS A 275 26.93 8.68 5.88
CA LYS A 275 25.88 7.64 5.97
C LYS A 275 24.79 7.98 4.97
N ALA A 276 24.20 7.00 4.28
CA ALA A 276 23.14 7.25 3.31
C ALA A 276 21.93 8.01 3.91
N ALA A 277 21.65 7.83 5.21
CA ALA A 277 20.63 8.61 5.93
C ALA A 277 20.80 10.14 5.80
N THR A 278 22.02 10.65 5.64
CA THR A 278 22.26 12.10 5.46
C THR A 278 21.91 12.59 4.06
N LEU A 279 21.64 11.67 3.12
CA LEU A 279 21.24 11.92 1.74
C LEU A 279 19.73 11.69 1.53
N SER A 280 18.99 11.40 2.60
CA SER A 280 17.53 11.20 2.53
C SER A 280 16.86 12.48 2.01
N HIS A 281 15.92 12.34 1.07
CA HIS A 281 15.21 13.45 0.39
C HIS A 281 16.07 14.39 -0.46
N VAL A 282 17.35 14.07 -0.69
CA VAL A 282 18.18 14.87 -1.60
C VAL A 282 17.89 14.47 -3.03
N ASP A 283 17.64 15.46 -3.88
CA ASP A 283 17.33 15.26 -5.30
C ASP A 283 18.58 14.96 -6.13
N ASN A 284 18.40 14.47 -7.35
CA ASN A 284 19.43 14.36 -8.38
C ASN A 284 20.66 13.52 -7.95
N ILE A 285 20.44 12.40 -7.25
CA ILE A 285 21.51 11.46 -6.86
C ILE A 285 21.42 10.17 -7.66
N LEU A 286 22.54 9.75 -8.24
CA LEU A 286 22.79 8.37 -8.65
C LEU A 286 23.54 7.63 -7.55
N PHE A 287 22.87 6.62 -6.97
CA PHE A 287 23.49 5.63 -6.10
C PHE A 287 23.96 4.43 -6.92
N ARG A 288 25.24 4.09 -6.83
CA ARG A 288 25.83 2.94 -7.53
C ARG A 288 26.87 2.23 -6.68
N ARG A 289 27.18 0.99 -7.02
CA ARG A 289 28.34 0.27 -6.52
C ARG A 289 29.44 0.34 -7.57
N ASN A 290 30.56 0.95 -7.22
CA ASN A 290 31.74 0.93 -8.06
C ASN A 290 32.22 -0.52 -8.24
N SER A 291 32.22 -1.01 -9.48
CA SER A 291 32.52 -2.41 -9.78
C SER A 291 34.00 -2.77 -9.65
N VAL A 292 34.89 -1.77 -9.58
CA VAL A 292 36.33 -1.97 -9.38
C VAL A 292 36.68 -1.97 -7.89
N THR A 293 36.14 -1.02 -7.12
CA THR A 293 36.50 -0.84 -5.70
C THR A 293 35.53 -1.52 -4.74
N GLY A 294 34.31 -1.84 -5.19
CA GLY A 294 33.21 -2.35 -4.38
C GLY A 294 32.50 -1.28 -3.53
N ALA A 295 32.99 -0.03 -3.53
CA ALA A 295 32.44 1.07 -2.75
C ALA A 295 31.04 1.45 -3.26
N VAL A 296 30.13 1.77 -2.34
CA VAL A 296 28.87 2.43 -2.71
C VAL A 296 29.14 3.92 -2.85
N GLU A 297 28.76 4.49 -3.98
CA GLU A 297 28.98 5.87 -4.37
C GLU A 297 27.65 6.60 -4.55
N ALA A 298 27.63 7.89 -4.20
CA ALA A 298 26.60 8.84 -4.60
C ALA A 298 27.23 9.88 -5.51
N THR A 299 26.71 9.98 -6.73
CA THR A 299 27.17 10.92 -7.77
C THR A 299 26.01 11.78 -8.25
N PRO A 300 26.26 12.97 -8.81
CA PRO A 300 25.21 13.79 -9.41
C PRO A 300 24.51 13.03 -10.56
N TRP A 301 23.18 13.11 -10.62
CA TRP A 301 22.38 12.66 -11.75
C TRP A 301 21.96 13.87 -12.58
N GLN A 302 22.33 13.90 -13.86
CA GLN A 302 21.98 14.96 -14.84
C GLN A 302 22.31 16.43 -14.47
N GLY A 303 22.97 16.70 -13.34
CA GLY A 303 23.38 18.03 -12.86
C GLY A 303 24.85 18.14 -12.42
N GLN A 304 25.24 19.33 -11.92
CA GLN A 304 26.57 19.58 -11.34
C GLN A 304 26.51 19.47 -9.80
N GLY A 305 27.14 18.45 -9.22
CA GLY A 305 27.27 18.28 -7.77
C GLY A 305 26.08 17.59 -7.08
N VAL A 306 26.34 16.96 -5.93
CA VAL A 306 25.31 16.43 -5.03
C VAL A 306 25.13 17.48 -3.93
N ALA A 307 23.94 18.07 -3.81
CA ALA A 307 23.67 19.08 -2.79
C ALA A 307 23.61 18.43 -1.41
N LEU A 308 24.75 18.35 -0.73
CA LEU A 308 24.78 17.99 0.69
C LEU A 308 24.10 19.11 1.48
N ASN A 309 23.16 18.71 2.34
CA ASN A 309 22.39 19.64 3.16
C ASN A 309 23.33 20.61 3.90
N ALA A 310 23.13 21.92 3.77
CA ALA A 310 23.99 22.94 4.37
C ALA A 310 24.12 22.79 5.90
N ALA A 311 23.13 22.16 6.53
CA ALA A 311 23.14 21.80 7.95
C ALA A 311 24.25 20.80 8.35
N LEU A 312 24.84 20.05 7.41
CA LEU A 312 25.95 19.13 7.68
C LEU A 312 27.30 19.85 7.84
N HIS A 313 27.38 21.12 7.44
CA HIS A 313 28.59 21.95 7.51
C HIS A 313 28.55 23.00 8.64
N ALA A 314 27.44 23.09 9.38
CA ALA A 314 27.34 23.93 10.57
C ALA A 314 27.80 23.13 11.80
N ASN A 315 29.02 23.39 12.26
CA ASN A 315 29.51 22.98 13.58
C ASN A 315 28.91 23.86 14.68
#